data_AF-A0A9E4GY41-F1
#
_entry.id   AF-A0A9E4GY41-F1
#
_cell.length_a   1.000
_cell.length_b   1.000
_cell.length_c   1.000
_cell.angle_alpha   90.00
_cell.angle_beta   90.00
_cell.angle_gamma   90.00
#
_symmetry.space_group_name_H-M   'P 1'
#
loop_
_entity.id
_entity.type
_entity.pdbx_description
1 polymer ?
#
loop_
_entity_poly.entity_id
_entity_poly.type
_entity_poly.pdbx_seq_one_letter_code
_entity_poly.pdbx_strand_id
1 'polypeptide(L)' 'MSGVDGFMDFLEAVLDPGHEEHRDMARWYGGPFDPFGFDEERARFGMENMARRRRGPLASHRSGSRRAKR' A
#
# COMPACT_ATOMS: atom_id res chain seq x y z
N MET A 1 7.90 14.44 13.11
CA MET A 1 8.45 13.09 13.29
C MET A 1 8.00 12.29 12.09
N SER A 2 8.96 11.72 11.34
CA SER A 2 8.68 11.02 10.08
C SER A 2 9.73 9.94 9.93
N GLY A 3 9.30 8.71 9.78
CA GLY A 3 10.17 7.54 9.79
C GLY A 3 9.73 6.57 10.88
N VAL A 4 10.69 5.82 11.42
CA VAL A 4 10.44 4.81 12.46
C VAL A 4 9.91 5.45 13.74
N ASP A 5 10.42 6.63 14.10
CA ASP A 5 10.00 7.42 15.25
C ASP A 5 8.49 7.68 15.24
N GLY A 6 7.99 8.30 14.16
CA GLY A 6 6.57 8.60 14.04
C GLY A 6 5.68 7.35 13.94
N PHE A 7 6.22 6.22 13.45
CA PHE A 7 5.48 4.96 13.47
C PHE A 7 5.36 4.39 14.88
N MET A 8 6.41 4.49 15.70
CA MET A 8 6.35 4.03 17.08
C MET A 8 5.39 4.89 17.92
N ASP A 9 5.42 6.21 17.77
CA ASP A 9 4.48 7.12 18.45
C ASP A 9 3.03 6.79 18.06
N PHE A 10 2.79 6.54 16.75
CA PHE A 10 1.50 6.08 16.27
C PHE A 10 1.08 4.78 16.94
N LEU A 11 1.96 3.77 16.98
CA LEU A 11 1.66 2.47 17.60
C LEU A 11 1.35 2.60 19.09
N GLU A 12 2.10 3.44 19.81
CA GLU A 12 1.85 3.72 21.23
C GLU A 12 0.44 4.29 21.43
N ALA A 13 0.04 5.26 20.59
CA ALA A 13 -1.29 5.87 20.67
C ALA A 13 -2.43 4.92 20.26
N VAL A 14 -2.29 4.15 19.17
CA VAL A 14 -3.41 3.34 18.65
C VAL A 14 -3.59 1.99 19.32
N LEU A 15 -2.54 1.45 19.95
CA LEU A 15 -2.63 0.16 20.65
C LEU A 15 -3.08 0.30 22.11
N ASP A 16 -3.02 1.50 22.69
CA ASP A 16 -3.55 1.79 24.03
C ASP A 16 -4.81 2.67 23.94
N PRO A 17 -6.02 2.12 24.18
CA PRO A 17 -7.26 2.90 24.22
C PRO A 17 -7.30 4.00 25.30
N GLY A 18 -6.42 3.91 26.31
CA GLY A 18 -6.27 4.92 27.36
C GLY A 18 -5.31 6.06 26.99
N HIS A 19 -4.58 5.94 25.88
CA HIS A 19 -3.64 6.97 25.43
C HIS A 19 -4.38 8.26 25.05
N GLU A 20 -3.83 9.41 25.43
CA GLU A 20 -4.46 10.71 25.19
C GLU A 20 -4.73 10.97 23.70
N GLU A 21 -3.80 10.55 22.84
CA GLU A 21 -3.93 10.70 21.38
C GLU A 21 -4.67 9.54 20.67
N HIS A 22 -5.15 8.51 21.39
CA HIS A 22 -5.74 7.31 20.78
C HIS A 22 -6.82 7.63 19.75
N ARG A 23 -7.77 8.51 20.12
CA ARG A 23 -8.91 8.88 19.27
C ARG A 23 -8.49 9.67 18.04
N ASP A 24 -7.52 10.56 18.20
CA ASP A 24 -7.06 11.42 17.11
C ASP A 24 -6.21 10.62 16.12
N MET A 25 -5.35 9.72 16.61
CA MET A 25 -4.56 8.82 15.76
C MET A 25 -5.41 7.77 15.06
N ALA A 26 -6.40 7.17 15.73
CA ALA A 26 -7.35 6.27 15.08
C ALA A 26 -8.16 6.99 13.98
N ARG A 27 -8.59 8.23 14.23
CA ARG A 27 -9.28 9.05 13.23
C ARG A 27 -8.36 9.36 12.05
N TRP A 28 -7.12 9.76 12.29
CA TRP A 28 -6.14 10.04 11.23
C TRP A 28 -5.86 8.82 10.37
N TYR A 29 -5.72 7.63 10.99
CA TYR A 29 -5.58 6.36 10.28
C TYR A 29 -6.81 5.98 9.46
N GLY A 30 -7.99 6.41 9.90
CA GLY A 30 -9.28 6.14 9.24
C GLY A 30 -10.10 5.02 9.89
N GLY A 31 -9.77 4.64 11.13
CA GLY A 31 -10.49 3.62 11.89
C GLY A 31 -9.61 2.94 12.95
N PRO A 32 -10.08 1.82 13.51
CA PRO A 32 -9.25 0.97 14.37
C PRO A 32 -8.06 0.42 13.60
N PHE A 33 -6.89 0.47 14.23
CA PHE A 33 -5.68 -0.16 13.70
C PHE A 33 -5.63 -1.65 14.10
N ASP A 34 -5.46 -2.52 13.11
CA ASP A 34 -5.19 -3.96 13.33
C ASP A 34 -3.76 -4.27 12.85
N PRO A 35 -2.81 -4.54 13.77
CA PRO A 35 -1.43 -4.84 13.39
C PRO A 35 -1.29 -6.13 12.57
N PHE A 36 -2.29 -7.02 12.59
CA PHE A 36 -2.30 -8.28 11.85
C PHE A 36 -3.27 -8.27 10.66
N GLY A 37 -3.89 -7.14 10.36
CA GLY A 37 -4.90 -7.03 9.30
C GLY A 37 -4.35 -7.07 7.87
N PHE A 38 -3.03 -7.15 7.68
CA PHE A 38 -2.42 -7.20 6.36
C PHE A 38 -2.47 -8.61 5.76
N ASP A 39 -3.22 -8.77 4.68
CA ASP A 39 -3.31 -10.00 3.90
C ASP A 39 -2.32 -9.96 2.72
N GLU A 40 -1.19 -10.67 2.88
CA GLU A 40 -0.15 -10.76 1.86
C GLU A 40 -0.63 -11.41 0.56
N GLU A 41 -1.45 -12.47 0.67
CA GLU A 41 -1.92 -13.21 -0.50
C GLU A 41 -2.82 -12.32 -1.37
N ARG A 42 -3.74 -11.59 -0.74
CA ARG A 42 -4.61 -10.63 -1.42
C ARG A 42 -3.80 -9.50 -2.07
N ALA A 43 -2.81 -8.96 -1.37
CA ALA A 43 -1.95 -7.92 -1.91
C ALA A 43 -1.17 -8.41 -3.15
N ARG A 44 -0.56 -9.60 -3.05
CA ARG A 44 0.15 -10.27 -4.15
C ARG A 44 -0.76 -10.50 -5.35
N PHE A 45 -1.94 -11.08 -5.12
CA PHE A 45 -2.92 -11.32 -6.18
C PHE A 45 -3.36 -10.02 -6.87
N GLY A 46 -3.58 -8.94 -6.11
CA GLY A 46 -3.88 -7.62 -6.65
C GLY A 46 -2.77 -7.08 -7.56
N MET A 47 -1.51 -7.16 -7.11
CA MET A 47 -0.34 -6.75 -7.89
C MET A 47 -0.16 -7.57 -9.16
N GLU A 48 -0.30 -8.91 -9.08
CA GLU A 48 -0.19 -9.79 -10.24
C GLU A 48 -1.28 -9.52 -11.29
N ASN A 49 -2.51 -9.25 -10.84
CA ASN A 49 -3.60 -8.87 -11.73
C ASN A 49 -3.31 -7.57 -12.48
N MET A 50 -2.79 -6.56 -11.77
CA MET A 50 -2.37 -5.30 -12.39
C MET A 50 -1.24 -5.51 -13.40
N ALA A 51 -0.23 -6.31 -13.04
CA ALA A 51 0.87 -6.66 -13.94
C ALA A 51 0.36 -7.38 -15.20
N ARG A 52 -0.54 -8.36 -15.04
CA ARG A 52 -1.16 -9.09 -16.15
C ARG A 52 -1.88 -8.18 -17.13
N ARG A 53 -2.68 -7.22 -16.63
CA ARG A 53 -3.37 -6.23 -17.46
C ARG A 53 -2.39 -5.35 -18.25
N ARG A 54 -1.23 -5.04 -17.66
CA ARG A 54 -0.19 -4.21 -18.28
C ARG A 54 0.69 -4.96 -19.29
N ARG A 55 0.77 -6.30 -19.23
CA ARG A 55 1.64 -7.09 -20.12
C ARG A 55 1.33 -6.91 -21.62
N GLY A 56 0.05 -6.86 -22.02
CA GLY A 56 -0.35 -6.67 -23.42
C GLY A 56 0.07 -5.31 -23.99
N PRO A 57 -0.37 -4.19 -23.36
CA PRO A 57 0.03 -2.84 -23.76
C PRO A 57 1.55 -2.61 -23.73
N LEU A 58 2.27 -3.15 -22.74
CA LEU A 58 3.74 -3.05 -22.70
C LEU A 58 4.41 -3.85 -23.84
N ALA A 59 3.85 -5.01 -24.20
CA ALA A 59 4.35 -5.81 -25.32
C ALA A 59 4.12 -5.12 -26.67
N SER A 60 2.98 -4.45 -26.86
CA SER A 60 2.69 -3.70 -28.09
C SER A 60 3.55 -2.43 -28.24
N HIS A 61 3.83 -1.71 -27.14
CA HIS A 61 4.78 -0.60 -27.15
C HIS A 61 6.20 -1.05 -27.56
N ARG A 62 6.59 -2.28 -27.19
CA ARG A 62 7.91 -2.85 -27.54
C ARG A 62 8.00 -3.34 -29.00
N SER A 63 6.88 -3.74 -29.61
CA SER A 63 6.86 -4.22 -31.00
C SER A 63 6.56 -3.11 -32.02
N GLY A 64 5.86 -2.04 -31.62
CA GLY A 64 5.55 -0.90 -32.48
C GLY A 64 6.79 -0.15 -32.99
N SER A 65 7.86 -0.04 -32.20
CA SER A 65 9.08 0.65 -32.64
C SER A 65 9.88 -0.10 -33.72
N ARG A 66 9.69 -1.42 -33.86
CA ARG A 66 10.37 -2.22 -34.90
C ARG A 66 9.72 -2.10 -36.28
N ARG A 67 8.47 -1.65 -36.38
CA ARG A 67 7.73 -1.62 -37.66
C ARG A 67 7.86 -0.28 -38.41
N ALA A 68 8.42 0.75 -37.78
CA ALA A 68 8.55 2.10 -38.35
C ALA A 68 9.81 2.33 -39.21
N LYS A 69 10.53 1.27 -39.61
CA LYS A 69 11.72 1.37 -40.46
C LYS A 69 11.56 0.48 -41.70
N ARG A 70 10.73 0.93 -42.65
CA ARG A 70 10.67 0.44 -44.03
C ARG A 70 10.34 1.59 -44.95
#